data_AF-A0A3B8QJY2-F1
#
_entry.id   AF-A0A3B8QJY2-F1
#
_cell.length_a   1.000
_cell.length_b   1.000
_cell.length_c   1.000
_cell.angle_alpha   90.00
_cell.angle_beta   90.00
_cell.angle_gamma   90.00
#
_symmetry.space_group_name_H-M   'P 1'
#
loop_
_entity.id
_entity.type
_entity.pdbx_description
1 polymer ?
#
loop_
_entity_poly.entity_id
_entity_poly.type
_entity_poly.pdbx_seq_one_letter_code
_entity_poly.pdbx_strand_id
1 'polypeptide(L)'
;MLHLAIYNSKEVFESDQGDNPDSKRGIESGVVKKISQGTYKGSFEIPPGTYAIGVYVDENENGKFDTNFLGIPKEQYGFSSNARAFGIPKFEAASFVLDTYKKVQIDLQP
;
A
#
# COMPACT_ATOMS: atom_id res chain seq x y z
N MET A 1 5.00 12.13 3.83
CA MET A 1 5.65 10.88 4.31
C MET A 1 5.18 9.73 3.43
N LEU A 2 6.08 8.90 2.90
CA LEU A 2 5.67 7.68 2.20
C LEU A 2 5.28 6.62 3.22
N HIS A 3 4.10 6.03 3.05
CA HIS A 3 3.66 4.83 3.73
C HIS A 3 3.49 3.74 2.69
N LEU A 4 4.15 2.60 2.90
CA LEU A 4 4.02 1.40 2.08
C LEU A 4 3.80 0.21 3.00
N ALA A 5 2.86 -0.66 2.65
CA ALA A 5 2.64 -1.91 3.34
C ALA A 5 2.48 -3.06 2.35
N ILE A 6 3.08 -4.19 2.68
CA ILE A 6 2.95 -5.48 1.98
C ILE A 6 2.02 -6.34 2.82
N TYR A 7 0.83 -6.59 2.33
CA TYR A 7 -0.25 -7.30 3.02
C TYR A 7 -0.30 -8.75 2.60
N ASN A 8 -0.41 -9.66 3.57
CA ASN A 8 -0.68 -11.10 3.35
C ASN A 8 -2.09 -11.51 3.81
N SER A 9 -2.92 -10.54 4.21
CA SER A 9 -4.31 -10.73 4.63
C SER A 9 -5.27 -9.83 3.87
N LYS A 10 -6.31 -10.44 3.28
CA LYS A 10 -7.42 -9.73 2.65
C LYS A 10 -8.12 -8.77 3.60
N GLU A 11 -8.44 -9.25 4.80
CA GLU A 11 -9.20 -8.47 5.78
C GLU A 11 -8.44 -7.22 6.19
N VAL A 12 -7.14 -7.35 6.43
CA VAL A 12 -6.30 -6.20 6.80
C VAL A 12 -6.14 -5.24 5.64
N PHE A 13 -5.84 -5.74 4.43
CA PHE A 13 -5.73 -4.88 3.26
C PHE A 13 -7.00 -4.06 3.01
N GLU A 14 -8.18 -4.70 3.00
CA GLU A 14 -9.44 -4.03 2.68
C GLU A 14 -9.97 -3.10 3.80
N SER A 15 -9.37 -3.14 5.00
CA SER A 15 -9.80 -2.32 6.15
C SER A 15 -8.76 -1.30 6.61
N ASP A 16 -7.54 -1.30 6.06
CA ASP A 16 -6.45 -0.48 6.57
C ASP A 16 -6.59 0.99 6.16
N GLN A 17 -6.72 1.88 7.13
CA GLN A 17 -6.91 3.32 6.92
C GLN A 17 -5.61 4.14 7.14
N GLY A 18 -4.45 3.50 7.12
CA GLY A 18 -3.16 4.16 7.26
C GLY A 18 -2.58 4.19 8.68
N ASP A 19 -3.36 3.87 9.72
CA ASP A 19 -2.86 3.86 11.10
C ASP A 19 -1.89 2.70 11.35
N ASN A 20 -0.61 3.01 11.20
CA ASN A 20 0.61 2.31 11.62
C ASN A 20 0.79 0.85 11.12
N PRO A 21 1.64 0.61 10.10
CA PRO A 21 1.83 -0.72 9.51
C PRO A 21 2.60 -1.72 10.40
N ASP A 22 3.29 -1.24 11.44
CA ASP A 22 4.34 -2.03 12.09
C ASP A 22 3.88 -3.07 13.12
N SER A 23 2.57 -3.38 13.25
CA SER A 23 2.13 -4.38 14.25
C SER A 23 0.79 -5.11 13.98
N LYS A 24 0.18 -5.01 12.80
CA LYS A 24 -1.06 -5.74 12.50
C LYS A 24 -0.72 -7.12 11.91
N ARG A 25 -1.22 -8.21 12.53
CA ARG A 25 -1.27 -9.54 11.88
C ARG A 25 -1.98 -9.38 10.54
N GLY A 26 -1.29 -9.63 9.43
CA GLY A 26 -1.82 -9.36 8.08
C GLY A 26 -0.94 -8.44 7.23
N ILE A 27 0.07 -7.80 7.84
CA ILE A 27 1.13 -7.04 7.18
C ILE A 27 2.43 -7.83 7.33
N GLU A 28 3.06 -8.17 6.20
CA GLU A 28 4.33 -8.89 6.14
C GLU A 28 5.52 -7.92 6.28
N SER A 29 5.41 -6.73 5.68
CA SER A 29 6.44 -5.70 5.77
C SER A 29 5.84 -4.31 5.57
N GLY A 30 6.44 -3.31 6.21
CA GLY A 30 6.05 -1.92 6.15
C GLY A 30 7.24 -0.99 5.92
N VAL A 31 6.99 0.15 5.30
CA VAL A 31 7.95 1.26 5.20
C VAL A 31 7.22 2.56 5.48
N VAL A 32 7.73 3.30 6.45
CA VAL A 32 7.42 4.72 6.65
C VAL A 32 8.69 5.52 6.39
N LYS A 33 8.68 6.38 5.37
CA LYS A 33 9.89 7.12 4.98
C LYS A 33 9.58 8.52 4.50
N LYS A 34 10.36 9.50 4.95
CA LYS A 34 10.35 10.84 4.35
C LYS A 34 10.93 10.75 2.95
N ILE A 35 10.11 11.05 1.96
CA ILE A 35 10.51 11.12 0.55
C ILE A 35 10.30 12.53 0.03
N SER A 36 11.12 12.92 -0.94
CA SER A 36 10.87 14.08 -1.79
C SER A 36 10.18 13.63 -3.08
N GLN A 37 9.94 14.57 -4.02
CA GLN A 37 9.50 14.23 -5.36
C GLN A 37 10.44 13.21 -6.03
N GLY A 38 9.87 12.30 -6.83
CA GLY A 38 10.61 11.31 -7.62
C GLY A 38 10.17 9.86 -7.37
N THR A 39 11.07 8.92 -7.64
CA THR A 39 10.82 7.48 -7.52
C THR A 39 11.38 6.93 -6.22
N TYR A 40 10.55 6.22 -5.45
CA TYR A 40 11.01 5.37 -4.35
C TYR A 40 11.37 3.97 -4.86
N LYS A 41 12.48 3.40 -4.35
CA LYS A 41 12.89 2.01 -4.59
C LYS A 41 13.21 1.34 -3.26
N GLY A 42 12.63 0.17 -3.03
CA GLY A 42 12.90 -0.69 -1.88
C GLY A 42 13.13 -2.13 -2.34
N SER A 43 13.68 -2.96 -1.46
CA SER A 43 13.81 -4.39 -1.67
C SER A 43 13.46 -5.09 -0.36
N PHE A 44 12.70 -6.18 -0.47
CA PHE A 44 12.12 -6.89 0.65
C PHE A 44 12.35 -8.38 0.45
N GLU A 45 12.80 -9.06 1.50
CA GLU A 45 12.90 -10.51 1.54
C GLU A 45 11.74 -11.03 2.39
N ILE A 46 10.78 -11.66 1.74
CA ILE A 46 9.57 -12.21 2.37
C ILE A 46 9.31 -13.63 1.84
N PRO A 47 8.64 -14.51 2.60
CA PRO A 47 8.36 -15.87 2.16
C PRO A 47 7.51 -15.94 0.88
N PRO A 48 7.49 -17.08 0.17
CA PRO A 48 6.49 -17.32 -0.86
C PRO A 48 5.06 -17.23 -0.31
N GLY A 49 4.15 -16.62 -1.08
CA GLY A 49 2.78 -16.37 -0.66
C GLY A 49 2.00 -15.50 -1.63
N THR A 50 0.79 -15.10 -1.23
CA THR A 50 -0.04 -14.15 -1.98
C THR A 50 -0.07 -12.82 -1.26
N TYR A 51 0.27 -11.75 -1.96
CA TYR A 51 0.46 -10.43 -1.36
C TYR A 51 -0.27 -9.34 -2.15
N ALA A 52 -0.69 -8.29 -1.45
CA ALA A 52 -1.02 -7.00 -2.05
C ALA A 52 -0.10 -5.93 -1.48
N ILE A 53 0.21 -4.89 -2.25
CA ILE A 53 0.98 -3.73 -1.80
C ILE A 53 0.06 -2.51 -1.86
N GLY A 54 -0.01 -1.78 -0.77
CA GLY A 54 -0.62 -0.45 -0.72
C GLY A 54 0.45 0.61 -0.47
N VAL A 55 0.33 1.75 -1.12
CA VAL A 55 1.22 2.90 -0.98
C VAL A 55 0.39 4.17 -0.91
N TYR A 56 0.71 5.06 0.01
CA TYR A 56 0.22 6.44 -0.01
C TYR A 56 1.28 7.42 0.47
N VAL A 57 1.17 8.67 0.03
CA VAL A 57 2.05 9.77 0.42
C VAL A 57 1.29 10.71 1.33
N ASP A 58 1.48 10.53 2.63
CA ASP A 58 0.90 11.35 3.69
C ASP A 58 1.48 12.78 3.64
N GLU A 59 0.79 13.70 2.97
CA GLU A 59 1.27 15.07 2.75
C GLU A 59 1.08 15.95 3.99
N ASN A 60 0.08 15.63 4.82
CA ASN A 60 -0.27 16.41 6.00
C ASN A 60 0.33 15.87 7.31
N GLU A 61 1.06 14.76 7.24
CA GLU A 61 1.77 14.08 8.32
C GLU A 61 0.85 13.61 9.47
N ASN A 62 -0.40 13.25 9.18
CA ASN A 62 -1.35 12.75 10.19
C ASN A 62 -1.33 11.21 10.35
N GLY A 63 -0.57 10.51 9.51
CA GLY A 63 -0.44 9.07 9.51
C GLY A 63 -1.64 8.30 8.97
N LYS A 64 -2.57 8.94 8.25
CA LYS A 64 -3.81 8.33 7.77
C LYS A 64 -3.92 8.38 6.28
N PHE A 65 -4.60 7.38 5.72
CA PHE A 65 -5.03 7.42 4.34
C PHE A 65 -6.32 8.24 4.23
N ASP A 66 -6.16 9.55 4.02
CA ASP A 66 -7.27 10.49 4.05
C ASP A 66 -8.17 10.42 2.81
N THR A 67 -9.48 10.35 3.04
CA THR A 67 -10.50 10.49 1.99
C THR A 67 -11.43 11.69 2.25
N ASN A 68 -12.06 12.21 1.19
CA ASN A 68 -13.15 13.19 1.33
C ASN A 68 -14.49 12.50 1.68
N PHE A 69 -15.57 13.27 1.81
CA PHE A 69 -16.91 12.76 2.15
C PHE A 69 -17.51 11.82 1.08
N LEU A 70 -16.93 11.76 -0.12
CA LEU A 70 -17.30 10.84 -1.20
C LEU A 70 -16.39 9.60 -1.26
N GLY A 71 -15.46 9.44 -0.31
CA GLY A 71 -14.51 8.33 -0.29
C GLY A 71 -13.36 8.45 -1.30
N ILE A 72 -13.16 9.64 -1.89
CA ILE A 72 -12.06 9.89 -2.83
C ILE A 72 -10.81 10.22 -2.02
N PRO A 73 -9.67 9.54 -2.27
CA PRO A 73 -8.39 9.85 -1.64
C PRO A 73 -7.99 11.31 -1.85
N LYS A 74 -7.40 11.92 -0.81
CA LYS A 74 -6.89 13.30 -0.85
C LYS A 74 -5.40 13.39 -1.13
N GLU A 75 -4.72 12.26 -1.09
CA GLU A 75 -3.28 12.12 -1.13
C GLU A 75 -2.89 11.15 -2.23
N GLN A 76 -1.67 11.27 -2.75
CA GLN A 76 -1.19 10.35 -3.78
C GLN A 76 -1.14 8.93 -3.25
N TYR A 77 -1.61 7.98 -4.06
CA TYR A 77 -1.77 6.60 -3.62
C TYR A 77 -1.61 5.61 -4.76
N GLY A 78 -1.36 4.36 -4.43
CA GLY A 78 -1.27 3.31 -5.42
C GLY A 78 -1.33 1.93 -4.80
N PHE A 79 -1.74 0.96 -5.61
CA PHE A 79 -1.84 -0.43 -5.22
C PHE A 79 -1.11 -1.31 -6.23
N SER A 80 -0.59 -2.46 -5.78
CA SER A 80 -0.06 -3.47 -6.69
C SER A 80 -1.10 -3.90 -7.73
N SER A 81 -0.60 -4.45 -8.84
CA SER A 81 -1.41 -4.75 -10.03
C SER A 81 -2.09 -3.51 -10.65
N ASN A 82 -1.67 -2.30 -10.26
CA ASN A 82 -2.26 -1.01 -10.66
C ASN A 82 -3.79 -1.00 -10.48
N ALA A 83 -4.28 -1.67 -9.43
CA ALA A 83 -5.70 -1.73 -9.11
C ALA A 83 -6.28 -0.33 -8.87
N ARG A 84 -7.49 -0.08 -9.37
CA ARG A 84 -8.20 1.20 -9.23
C ARG A 84 -9.55 0.98 -8.56
N ALA A 85 -9.89 1.86 -7.62
CA ALA A 85 -11.17 1.89 -6.93
C ALA A 85 -11.44 3.29 -6.36
N PHE A 86 -12.68 3.55 -5.95
CA PHE A 86 -12.98 4.70 -5.08
C PHE A 86 -12.52 4.34 -3.66
N GLY A 87 -11.24 4.59 -3.37
CA GLY A 87 -10.59 4.18 -2.12
C GLY A 87 -9.80 2.87 -2.29
N ILE A 88 -9.82 2.03 -1.26
CA ILE A 88 -9.05 0.77 -1.25
C ILE A 88 -9.76 -0.29 -2.11
N PRO A 89 -9.07 -0.91 -3.09
CA PRO A 89 -9.65 -1.95 -3.93
C PRO A 89 -9.86 -3.26 -3.16
N LYS A 90 -10.52 -4.24 -3.80
CA LYS A 90 -10.55 -5.61 -3.29
C LYS A 90 -9.16 -6.23 -3.32
N PHE A 91 -8.84 -7.05 -2.31
CA PHE A 91 -7.55 -7.73 -2.22
C PHE A 91 -7.27 -8.55 -3.47
N GLU A 92 -8.29 -9.25 -3.99
CA GLU A 92 -8.15 -10.04 -5.20
C GLU A 92 -7.70 -9.22 -6.42
N ALA A 93 -8.14 -7.96 -6.52
CA ALA A 93 -7.78 -7.08 -7.64
C ALA A 93 -6.35 -6.51 -7.50
N ALA A 94 -5.87 -6.32 -6.27
CA ALA A 94 -4.53 -5.79 -6.00
C ALA A 94 -3.47 -6.89 -5.83
N SER A 95 -3.88 -8.11 -5.49
CA SER A 95 -2.96 -9.17 -5.07
C SER A 95 -2.18 -9.81 -6.23
N PHE A 96 -1.05 -10.42 -5.87
CA PHE A 96 -0.22 -11.22 -6.75
C PHE A 96 0.43 -12.35 -5.98
N VAL A 97 0.75 -13.45 -6.67
CA VAL A 97 1.54 -14.56 -6.10
C VAL A 97 3.02 -14.23 -6.20
N LEU A 98 3.74 -14.51 -5.11
CA LEU A 98 5.18 -14.49 -4.96
C LEU A 98 5.66 -15.92 -4.70
N ASP A 99 6.37 -16.49 -5.65
CA ASP A 99 7.00 -17.82 -5.60
C ASP A 99 8.53 -17.73 -5.69
N THR A 100 9.03 -16.68 -6.36
CA THR A 100 10.43 -16.32 -6.50
C THR A 100 10.61 -14.80 -6.51
N TYR A 101 11.75 -14.29 -6.99
CA TYR A 101 11.95 -12.86 -7.22
C TYR A 101 10.86 -12.28 -8.13
N LYS A 102 10.20 -11.22 -7.65
CA LYS A 102 9.26 -10.43 -8.46
C LYS A 102 9.58 -8.95 -8.36
N LYS A 103 9.68 -8.30 -9.51
CA LYS A 103 9.67 -6.84 -9.61
C LYS A 103 8.23 -6.35 -9.69
N VAL A 104 7.84 -5.47 -8.78
CA VAL A 104 6.54 -4.79 -8.79
C VAL A 104 6.76 -3.30 -9.07
N GLN A 105 5.97 -2.74 -9.97
CA GLN A 105 5.90 -1.31 -10.24
C GLN A 105 4.47 -0.85 -9.95
N ILE A 106 4.34 0.29 -9.26
CA ILE A 106 3.06 0.88 -8.89
C ILE A 106 3.10 2.32 -9.37
N ASP A 107 2.13 2.70 -10.19
CA ASP A 107 1.97 4.08 -10.63
C ASP A 107 1.06 4.80 -9.62
N LEU A 108 1.58 5.86 -9.00
CA LEU A 108 0.81 6.64 -8.04
C LEU A 108 -0.25 7.45 -8.78
N GLN A 109 -1.47 7.35 -8.26
CA GLN A 109 -2.62 8.13 -8.65
C GLN A 109 -2.60 9.47 -7.91
N PRO A 110 -3.20 10.52 -8.51
CA PRO A 110 -3.38 11.80 -7.86
C PRO A 110 -4.18 11.70 -6.56
#